data_AF-A0A9D2NBW6-F1
#
_entry.id   AF-A0A9D2NBW6-F1
#
_cell.length_a   1.000
_cell.length_b   1.000
_cell.length_c   1.000
_cell.angle_alpha   90.00
_cell.angle_beta   90.00
_cell.angle_gamma   90.00
#
_symmetry.space_group_name_H-M   'P 1'
#
loop_
_entity.id
_entity.type
_entity.pdbx_description
1 polymer ?
#
loop_
_entity_poly.entity_id
_entity_poly.type
_entity_poly.pdbx_seq_one_letter_code
_entity_poly.pdbx_strand_id
1 'polypeptide(L)'
;MRKEKLLEKKQEIMNSAVWYLNDIMTEDEIKMFSCQQLEKLVEITRRAEEKRESCSPFFTLSATEVLQKETGRIAVFEEDCICEESEAECLSGASESIYKECKRKMAETPFQPLSLES
;
A
#
# COMPACT_ATOMS: atom_id res chain seq x y z
N MET A 1 25.05 -21.06 11.99
CA MET A 1 24.36 -20.09 12.87
C MET A 1 23.62 -20.85 13.95
N ARG A 2 23.60 -20.37 15.21
CA ARG A 2 22.70 -20.93 16.23
C ARG A 2 21.25 -20.77 15.77
N LYS A 3 20.39 -21.74 16.09
CA LYS A 3 18.97 -21.79 15.69
C LYS A 3 18.23 -20.49 15.99
N GLU A 4 18.52 -19.87 17.13
CA GLU A 4 17.94 -18.58 17.57
C GLU A 4 18.24 -17.43 16.60
N LYS A 5 19.51 -17.26 16.18
CA LYS A 5 19.90 -16.22 15.21
C LYS A 5 19.21 -16.38 13.85
N LEU A 6 18.89 -17.62 13.46
CA LEU A 6 18.16 -17.87 12.22
C LEU A 6 16.69 -17.45 12.33
N LEU A 7 16.07 -17.66 13.49
CA LEU A 7 14.69 -17.23 13.76
C LEU A 7 14.58 -15.71 13.82
N GLU A 8 15.52 -15.05 14.51
CA GLU A 8 15.61 -13.59 14.55
C GLU A 8 15.68 -13.01 13.13
N LYS A 9 16.57 -13.53 12.28
CA LYS A 9 16.70 -13.08 10.89
C LYS A 9 15.42 -13.28 10.08
N LYS A 10 14.70 -14.40 10.27
CA LYS A 10 13.43 -14.64 9.58
C LYS A 10 12.37 -13.63 10.03
N GLN A 11 12.32 -13.31 11.31
CA GLN A 11 11.40 -12.30 11.84
C GLN A 11 11.72 -10.90 11.30
N GLU A 12 13.00 -10.53 11.22
CA GLU A 12 13.43 -9.26 10.62
C GLU A 12 12.98 -9.13 9.16
N ILE A 13 13.10 -10.20 8.37
CA ILE A 13 12.61 -10.22 6.98
C ILE A 13 11.10 -9.99 6.96
N MET A 14 10.34 -10.68 7.80
CA MET A 14 8.87 -10.56 7.85
C MET A 14 8.39 -9.20 8.34
N ASN A 15 9.13 -8.56 9.26
CA ASN A 15 8.82 -7.20 9.71
C ASN A 15 8.91 -6.15 8.58
N SER A 16 9.59 -6.47 7.47
CA SER A 16 9.62 -5.63 6.25
C SER A 16 8.48 -5.92 5.26
N ALA A 17 7.68 -6.96 5.52
CA ALA A 17 6.55 -7.32 4.69
C ALA A 17 5.36 -6.36 4.86
N VAL A 18 4.38 -6.49 3.97
CA VAL A 18 3.10 -5.80 4.10
C VAL A 18 2.41 -6.27 5.39
N TRP A 19 1.82 -5.34 6.14
CA TRP A 19 1.33 -5.57 7.51
C TRP A 19 0.41 -6.79 7.63
N TYR A 20 -0.53 -6.98 6.70
CA TYR A 20 -1.48 -8.11 6.76
C TYR A 20 -0.80 -9.47 6.56
N LEU A 21 0.38 -9.52 5.93
CA LEU A 21 1.15 -10.76 5.81
C LEU A 21 1.65 -11.21 7.19
N ASN A 22 2.00 -10.26 8.07
CA ASN A 22 2.38 -10.54 9.45
C ASN A 22 1.18 -10.98 10.30
N ASP A 23 -0.03 -10.53 9.98
CA ASP A 23 -1.25 -10.96 10.68
C ASP A 23 -1.74 -12.35 10.24
N ILE A 24 -1.46 -12.73 8.99
CA ILE A 24 -1.88 -14.01 8.41
C ILE A 24 -0.87 -15.12 8.71
N MET A 25 0.44 -14.84 8.62
CA MET A 25 1.47 -15.87 8.76
C MET A 25 1.80 -16.13 10.23
N THR A 26 1.60 -17.36 10.67
CA THR A 26 1.98 -17.80 12.00
C THR A 26 3.50 -17.98 12.12
N GLU A 27 4.02 -17.89 13.35
CA GLU A 27 5.43 -18.13 13.63
C GLU A 27 5.89 -19.52 13.16
N ASP A 28 5.01 -20.52 13.25
CA ASP A 28 5.30 -21.90 12.82
C ASP A 28 5.37 -22.02 11.30
N GLU A 29 4.54 -21.31 10.54
CA GLU A 29 4.66 -21.23 9.09
C GLU A 29 5.95 -20.51 8.68
N ILE A 30 6.30 -19.40 9.33
CA ILE A 30 7.56 -18.67 9.08
C ILE A 30 8.79 -19.59 9.32
N LYS A 31 8.74 -20.45 10.34
CA LYS A 31 9.80 -21.43 10.62
C LYS A 31 10.00 -22.43 9.48
N MET A 32 8.96 -22.75 8.70
CA MET A 32 9.03 -23.70 7.59
C MET A 32 9.79 -23.15 6.36
N PHE A 33 9.81 -21.83 6.16
CA PHE A 33 10.51 -21.21 5.02
C PHE A 33 12.00 -20.99 5.28
N SER A 34 12.83 -21.03 4.24
CA SER A 34 14.20 -20.50 4.32
C SER A 34 14.18 -18.96 4.29
N CYS A 35 15.26 -18.30 4.75
CA CYS A 35 15.36 -16.84 4.68
C CYS A 35 15.20 -16.33 3.23
N GLN A 36 15.81 -17.02 2.25
CA GLN A 36 15.70 -16.65 0.84
C GLN A 36 14.26 -16.77 0.31
N GLN A 37 13.50 -17.77 0.76
CA GLN A 37 12.10 -17.90 0.40
C GLN A 37 11.24 -16.78 1.00
N LEU A 38 11.51 -16.39 2.26
CA LEU A 38 10.83 -15.26 2.89
C LEU A 38 11.17 -13.94 2.18
N GLU A 39 12.45 -13.70 1.88
CA GLU A 39 12.88 -12.52 1.11
C GLU A 39 12.14 -12.46 -0.24
N LYS A 40 12.02 -13.60 -0.93
CA LYS A 40 11.31 -13.66 -2.20
C LYS A 40 9.80 -13.46 -2.06
N LEU A 41 9.21 -13.97 -0.99
CA LEU A 41 7.79 -13.77 -0.67
C LEU A 41 7.49 -12.29 -0.42
N VAL A 42 8.32 -11.61 0.38
CA VAL A 42 8.22 -10.16 0.62
C VAL A 42 8.35 -9.38 -0.69
N GLU A 43 9.29 -9.75 -1.56
CA GLU A 43 9.44 -9.10 -2.86
C GLU A 43 8.24 -9.31 -3.79
N ILE A 44 7.67 -10.53 -3.83
CA ILE A 44 6.50 -10.85 -4.64
C ILE A 44 5.28 -10.09 -4.14
N THR A 45 5.04 -10.09 -2.83
CA THR A 45 3.90 -9.39 -2.23
C THR A 45 3.98 -7.89 -2.44
N ARG A 46 5.15 -7.27 -2.23
CA ARG A 46 5.38 -5.85 -2.57
C ARG A 46 5.03 -5.55 -4.03
N ARG A 47 5.52 -6.35 -4.99
CA ARG A 47 5.23 -6.14 -6.41
C ARG A 47 3.74 -6.35 -6.75
N ALA A 48 3.07 -7.26 -6.06
CA ALA A 48 1.63 -7.47 -6.20
C ALA A 48 0.84 -6.25 -5.70
N GLU A 49 1.23 -5.67 -4.57
CA GLU A 49 0.65 -4.42 -4.06
C GLU A 49 0.86 -3.26 -5.03
N GLU A 50 2.09 -3.08 -5.54
CA GLU A 50 2.40 -2.05 -6.53
C GLU A 50 1.56 -2.22 -7.80
N LYS A 51 1.36 -3.46 -8.25
CA LYS A 51 0.50 -3.74 -9.41
C LYS A 51 -0.96 -3.43 -9.11
N ARG A 52 -1.49 -3.87 -7.96
CA ARG A 52 -2.87 -3.56 -7.54
C ARG A 52 -3.08 -2.06 -7.46
N GLU A 53 -2.17 -1.36 -6.80
CA GLU A 53 -2.15 0.10 -6.67
C GLU A 53 -2.14 0.76 -8.05
N SER A 54 -1.28 0.32 -8.98
CA SER A 54 -1.21 0.89 -10.34
C SER A 54 -2.52 0.77 -11.12
N CYS A 55 -3.30 -0.28 -10.86
CA CYS A 55 -4.59 -0.51 -11.49
C CYS A 55 -5.76 0.14 -10.72
N SER A 56 -5.54 0.54 -9.46
CA SER A 56 -6.54 1.25 -8.68
C SER A 56 -6.78 2.64 -9.26
N PRO A 57 -8.04 3.04 -9.51
CA PRO A 57 -8.37 4.40 -9.95
C PRO A 57 -8.21 5.44 -8.83
N PHE A 58 -7.95 5.00 -7.59
CA PHE A 58 -7.83 5.85 -6.40
C PHE A 58 -6.52 5.61 -5.67
N PHE A 59 -5.94 6.67 -5.11
CA PHE A 59 -5.01 6.59 -3.99
C PHE A 59 -5.78 6.75 -2.68
N THR A 60 -5.49 5.93 -1.68
CA THR A 60 -6.01 6.13 -0.33
C THR A 60 -5.22 7.22 0.37
N LEU A 61 -5.90 8.26 0.87
CA LEU A 61 -5.29 9.33 1.67
C LEU A 61 -5.43 9.04 3.17
N SER A 62 -6.61 8.56 3.58
CA SER A 62 -6.89 8.15 4.96
C SER A 62 -7.97 7.08 4.99
N ALA A 63 -8.47 6.72 6.18
CA ALA A 63 -9.57 5.77 6.32
C ALA A 63 -10.88 6.25 5.66
N THR A 64 -11.04 7.57 5.52
CA THR A 64 -12.26 8.22 5.03
C THR A 64 -12.01 9.06 3.78
N GLU A 65 -10.81 9.09 3.22
CA GLU A 65 -10.47 9.98 2.11
C GLU A 65 -9.71 9.25 1.00
N VAL A 66 -10.09 9.54 -0.24
CA VAL A 66 -9.43 8.99 -1.43
C VAL A 66 -9.21 10.07 -2.49
N LEU A 67 -8.11 9.96 -3.22
CA LEU A 67 -7.75 10.82 -4.35
C LEU A 67 -7.94 10.06 -5.66
N GLN A 68 -8.77 10.55 -6.57
CA GLN A 68 -8.92 9.97 -7.91
C GLN A 68 -7.68 10.28 -8.77
N LYS A 69 -7.04 9.26 -9.33
CA LYS A 69 -5.76 9.40 -10.07
C LYS A 69 -5.89 10.18 -11.38
N GLU A 70 -7.03 10.07 -12.05
CA GLU A 70 -7.24 10.71 -13.34
C GLU A 70 -7.54 12.21 -13.20
N THR A 71 -8.39 12.57 -12.24
CA THR A 71 -8.90 13.94 -12.10
C THR A 71 -8.18 14.74 -11.03
N GLY A 72 -7.51 14.07 -10.08
CA GLY A 72 -6.92 14.70 -8.90
C GLY A 72 -7.95 15.19 -7.87
N ARG A 73 -9.22 14.77 -7.97
CA ARG A 73 -10.29 15.15 -7.02
C ARG A 73 -10.24 14.27 -5.78
N ILE A 74 -10.56 14.86 -4.63
CA ILE A 74 -10.55 14.19 -3.33
C ILE A 74 -11.99 13.94 -2.91
N ALA A 75 -12.32 12.68 -2.62
CA ALA A 75 -13.61 12.31 -2.06
C ALA A 75 -13.43 11.95 -0.58
N VAL A 76 -14.31 12.50 0.26
CA VAL A 76 -14.37 12.27 1.70
C VAL A 76 -15.65 11.53 2.02
N PHE A 77 -15.53 10.44 2.77
CA PHE A 77 -16.63 9.61 3.24
C PHE A 77 -16.95 10.01 4.68
N GLU A 78 -18.07 10.69 4.85
CA GLU A 78 -18.64 11.02 6.15
C GLU A 78 -19.67 9.96 6.56
N GLU A 79 -20.25 10.08 7.75
CA GLU A 79 -21.19 9.05 8.27
C GLU A 79 -22.44 8.88 7.41
N ASP A 80 -22.93 9.95 6.77
CA ASP A 80 -24.19 9.99 6.05
C ASP A 80 -24.06 10.41 4.57
N CYS A 81 -22.89 10.89 4.13
CA CYS A 81 -22.68 11.39 2.79
C CYS A 81 -21.25 11.22 2.28
N ILE A 82 -21.08 11.46 0.97
CA ILE A 82 -19.78 11.52 0.31
C ILE A 82 -19.63 12.94 -0.24
N CYS A 83 -18.60 13.63 0.21
CA CYS A 83 -18.29 15.01 -0.13
C CYS A 83 -17.01 15.11 -0.95
N GLU A 84 -16.83 16.23 -1.64
CA GLU A 84 -15.56 16.56 -2.29
C GLU A 84 -14.80 17.56 -1.42
N GLU A 85 -13.55 17.23 -1.09
CA GLU A 85 -12.66 18.11 -0.33
C GLU A 85 -11.75 18.87 -1.29
N SER A 86 -11.50 20.14 -0.98
CA SER A 86 -10.54 20.95 -1.73
C SER A 86 -9.09 20.61 -1.39
N GLU A 87 -8.18 20.85 -2.34
CA GLU A 87 -6.75 20.66 -2.11
C GLU A 87 -6.22 21.46 -0.90
N ALA A 88 -6.77 22.65 -0.65
CA ALA A 88 -6.37 23.49 0.48
C ALA A 88 -6.76 22.87 1.84
N GLU A 89 -7.95 22.28 1.92
CA GLU A 89 -8.44 21.59 3.12
C GLU A 89 -7.58 20.36 3.40
N CYS A 90 -7.33 19.52 2.38
CA CYS A 90 -6.48 18.34 2.51
C CYS A 90 -5.06 18.67 2.97
N LEU A 91 -4.46 19.75 2.44
CA LEU A 91 -3.11 20.19 2.81
C LEU A 91 -3.04 20.76 4.24
N SER A 92 -4.17 21.17 4.81
CA SER A 92 -4.25 21.62 6.21
C SER A 92 -4.53 20.48 7.19
N GLY A 93 -4.93 19.32 6.68
CA GLY A 93 -5.32 18.14 7.45
C GLY A 93 -4.20 17.14 7.70
N ALA A 94 -4.55 16.02 8.34
CA ALA A 94 -3.61 14.94 8.65
C ALA A 94 -3.10 14.21 7.39
N SER A 95 -3.86 14.28 6.30
CA SER A 95 -3.58 13.60 5.03
C SER A 95 -2.59 14.35 4.13
N GLU A 96 -2.12 15.54 4.53
CA GLU A 96 -1.19 16.40 3.76
C GLU A 96 0.01 15.63 3.21
N SER A 97 0.67 14.85 4.08
CA SER A 97 1.90 14.11 3.72
C SER A 97 1.66 13.07 2.64
N ILE A 98 0.57 12.30 2.76
CA ILE A 98 0.18 11.24 1.82
C ILE A 98 -0.28 11.88 0.51
N TYR A 99 -1.07 12.95 0.58
CA TYR A 99 -1.52 13.69 -0.60
C TYR A 99 -0.34 14.20 -1.44
N LYS A 100 0.68 14.81 -0.82
CA LYS A 100 1.90 15.25 -1.53
C LYS A 100 2.62 14.09 -2.21
N GLU A 101 2.71 12.94 -1.55
CA GLU A 101 3.32 11.76 -2.16
C GLU A 101 2.53 11.27 -3.38
N CYS A 102 1.20 11.19 -3.27
CA CYS A 102 0.33 10.79 -4.36
C CYS A 102 0.42 11.75 -5.55
N LYS A 103 0.45 13.06 -5.32
CA LYS A 103 0.63 14.07 -6.38
C LYS A 103 1.95 13.91 -7.13
N ARG A 104 3.03 13.60 -6.42
CA ARG A 104 4.32 13.27 -7.05
C ARG A 104 4.21 12.00 -7.91
N LYS A 105 3.57 10.93 -7.41
CA LYS A 105 3.36 9.69 -8.18
C LYS A 105 2.54 9.93 -9.46
N MET A 106 1.51 10.77 -9.38
CA MET A 106 0.69 11.16 -10.55
C MET A 106 1.51 11.91 -11.60
N ALA A 107 2.46 12.75 -11.18
CA ALA A 107 3.33 13.48 -12.09
C ALA A 107 4.38 12.57 -12.77
N GLU A 108 4.86 11.53 -12.06
CA GLU A 108 5.87 10.59 -12.56
C GLU A 108 5.29 9.50 -13.46
N THR A 109 4.05 9.06 -13.22
CA THR A 109 3.40 7.99 -13.98
C THR A 109 1.92 8.31 -14.22
N PRO A 110 1.56 8.80 -15.42
CA PRO A 110 0.16 9.00 -15.77
C PRO A 110 -0.61 7.68 -15.68
N PHE A 111 -1.78 7.70 -15.04
CA PHE A 111 -2.64 6.53 -14.93
C PHE A 111 -2.98 5.99 -16.34
N GLN A 112 -2.66 4.73 -16.58
CA GLN A 112 -3.08 4.01 -17.78
C GLN A 112 -4.20 3.05 -17.37
N PRO A 113 -5.48 3.38 -17.63
CA PRO A 113 -6.56 2.45 -17.36
C PRO A 113 -6.31 1.16 -18.12
N LEU A 114 -6.63 0.03 -17.50
CA LEU A 114 -6.66 -1.25 -18.21
C LEU A 114 -7.67 -1.11 -19.35
N SER A 115 -7.19 -1.14 -20.59
CA SER A 115 -8.02 -1.30 -21.77
C SER A 115 -8.80 -2.60 -21.58
N LEU A 116 -10.09 -2.49 -21.29
CA LEU A 116 -11.01 -3.61 -21.43
C LEU A 116 -11.13 -3.85 -22.93
N GLU A 117 -10.25 -4.70 -23.48
CA GLU A 117 -10.52 -5.32 -24.77
C GLU A 117 -11.73 -6.23 -24.57
N SER A 118 -12.89 -5.71 -25.00
CA SER A 118 -14.19 -6.37 -25.05
C SER A 118 -14.29 -7.34 -26.22
#